data_AF-A0A401GR73-F1
#
_entry.id   AF-A0A401GR73-F1
#
_cell.length_a   1.000
_cell.length_b   1.000
_cell.length_c   1.000
_cell.angle_alpha   90.00
_cell.angle_beta   90.00
_cell.angle_gamma   90.00
#
_symmetry.space_group_name_H-M   'P 1'
#
loop_
_entity.id
_entity.type
_entity.pdbx_description
1 polymer ?
#
loop_
_entity_poly.entity_id
_entity_poly.type
_entity_poly.pdbx_seq_one_letter_code
_entity_poly.pdbx_strand_id
1 'polypeptide(L)'
;MGYRLQLCIVNWPDGITSPGPDFTYKSLQAADLAAIVDPYIRRVKDPDSTDMVVDIIPWSDNSIALPDGHRDKASVALVQSMKGRKLRVLRDSPDYLKALAPAIKHRRPSKRAFEPVDLSNLDEHLEDGLSADEDVSHRPAPRHVAEQRAVS
;
A
#
# COMPACT_ATOMS: atom_id res chain seq x y z
N MET A 1 0.44 6.33 -20.29
CA MET A 1 -0.74 6.96 -20.91
C MET A 1 -1.75 7.51 -19.88
N GLY A 2 -2.28 6.69 -18.96
CA GLY A 2 -3.34 7.12 -18.01
C GLY A 2 -3.02 8.34 -17.13
N TYR A 3 -1.77 8.49 -16.67
CA TYR A 3 -1.31 9.66 -15.92
C TYR A 3 -1.60 11.01 -16.60
N ARG A 4 -1.38 11.09 -17.92
CA ARG A 4 -1.57 12.35 -18.67
C ARG A 4 -3.04 12.65 -18.94
N LEU A 5 -3.87 11.61 -18.97
CA LEU A 5 -5.30 11.73 -19.16
C LEU A 5 -6.06 11.93 -17.84
N GLN A 6 -5.39 11.80 -16.69
CA GLN A 6 -5.96 11.98 -15.36
C GLN A 6 -7.21 11.12 -15.13
N LEU A 7 -7.14 9.85 -15.57
CA LEU A 7 -8.22 8.86 -15.46
C LEU A 7 -7.89 7.77 -14.44
N CYS A 8 -8.93 7.20 -13.84
CA CYS A 8 -8.86 6.03 -12.97
C CYS A 8 -9.85 4.97 -13.46
N ILE A 9 -9.38 3.73 -13.54
CA ILE A 9 -10.27 2.57 -13.69
C ILE A 9 -10.81 2.23 -12.30
N VAL A 10 -12.12 2.12 -12.15
CA VAL A 10 -12.79 1.78 -10.89
C VAL A 10 -13.57 0.48 -11.02
N ASN A 11 -13.95 -0.09 -9.87
CA ASN A 11 -14.69 -1.35 -9.78
C ASN A 11 -13.97 -2.55 -10.43
N TRP A 12 -12.64 -2.52 -10.46
CA TRP A 12 -11.88 -3.66 -10.97
C TRP A 12 -12.12 -4.90 -10.08
N PRO A 13 -12.39 -6.09 -10.64
CA PRO A 13 -12.62 -7.28 -9.84
C PRO A 13 -11.41 -7.66 -9.00
N ASP A 14 -11.64 -8.08 -7.75
CA ASP A 14 -10.58 -8.57 -6.88
C ASP A 14 -10.00 -9.89 -7.42
N GLY A 15 -8.70 -10.10 -7.28
CA GLY A 15 -8.02 -11.34 -7.69
C GLY A 15 -7.61 -11.40 -9.16
N ILE A 16 -8.09 -10.48 -10.00
CA ILE A 16 -7.65 -10.34 -11.40
C ILE A 16 -6.52 -9.32 -11.48
N THR A 17 -5.45 -9.68 -12.18
CA THR A 17 -4.32 -8.78 -12.43
C THR A 17 -4.80 -7.44 -12.99
N SER A 18 -4.46 -6.35 -12.31
CA SER A 18 -4.89 -5.00 -12.71
C SER A 18 -4.17 -4.52 -13.99
N PRO A 19 -4.82 -3.66 -14.80
CA PRO A 19 -4.21 -3.11 -16.00
C PRO A 19 -2.91 -2.33 -15.69
N GLY A 20 -1.91 -2.48 -16.55
CA GLY A 20 -0.61 -1.84 -16.42
C GLY A 20 0.46 -2.43 -17.35
N PRO A 21 1.74 -2.09 -17.17
CA PRO A 21 2.83 -2.59 -18.01
C PRO A 21 2.91 -4.12 -18.08
N ASP A 22 2.58 -4.78 -16.97
CA ASP A 22 2.64 -6.25 -16.84
C ASP A 22 1.30 -6.93 -17.17
N PHE A 23 0.28 -6.16 -17.56
CA PHE A 23 -1.04 -6.70 -17.87
C PHE A 23 -1.07 -7.26 -19.28
N THR A 24 -1.31 -8.57 -19.39
CA THR A 24 -1.49 -9.25 -20.67
C THR A 24 -2.93 -9.72 -20.79
N TYR A 25 -3.74 -9.07 -21.63
CA TYR A 25 -5.15 -9.48 -21.80
C TYR A 25 -5.29 -10.94 -22.28
N LYS A 26 -4.31 -11.46 -23.02
CA LYS A 26 -4.28 -12.85 -23.50
C LYS A 26 -4.09 -13.89 -22.39
N SER A 27 -3.62 -13.49 -21.21
CA SER A 27 -3.45 -14.41 -20.08
C SER A 27 -4.71 -14.52 -19.22
N LEU A 28 -5.73 -13.70 -19.47
CA LEU A 28 -7.00 -13.77 -18.77
C LEU A 28 -7.71 -15.08 -19.09
N GLN A 29 -8.12 -15.79 -18.05
CA GLN A 29 -8.95 -16.97 -18.21
C GLN A 29 -10.39 -16.58 -18.55
N ALA A 30 -11.18 -17.54 -19.05
CA ALA A 30 -12.59 -17.31 -19.33
C ALA A 30 -13.36 -16.79 -18.10
N ALA A 31 -13.03 -17.30 -16.90
CA ALA A 31 -13.60 -16.84 -15.64
C ALA A 31 -13.26 -15.37 -15.33
N ASP A 32 -12.02 -14.94 -15.62
CA ASP A 32 -11.59 -13.55 -15.41
C ASP A 32 -12.34 -12.60 -16.35
N LEU A 33 -12.49 -13.00 -17.61
CA LEU A 33 -13.25 -12.23 -18.60
C LEU A 33 -14.72 -12.12 -18.22
N ALA A 34 -15.34 -13.22 -17.78
CA ALA A 34 -16.72 -13.23 -17.30
C ALA A 34 -16.90 -12.27 -16.11
N ALA A 35 -15.99 -12.30 -15.13
CA ALA A 35 -16.05 -11.40 -13.97
C ALA A 35 -15.95 -9.91 -14.35
N ILE A 36 -15.24 -9.58 -15.44
CA ILE A 36 -15.13 -8.21 -15.96
C ILE A 36 -16.38 -7.81 -16.78
N VAL A 37 -16.88 -8.72 -17.62
CA VAL A 37 -17.85 -8.40 -18.68
C VAL A 37 -19.30 -8.67 -18.27
N ASP A 38 -19.57 -9.70 -17.48
CA ASP A 38 -20.92 -10.09 -17.09
C ASP A 38 -21.70 -8.95 -16.39
N PRO A 39 -21.12 -8.19 -15.45
CA PRO A 39 -21.80 -7.04 -14.84
C PRO A 39 -22.26 -6.03 -15.89
N TYR A 40 -21.44 -5.76 -16.91
CA TYR A 40 -21.79 -4.86 -18.01
C TYR A 40 -22.95 -5.41 -18.84
N ILE A 41 -22.89 -6.70 -19.23
CA ILE A 41 -23.95 -7.34 -20.02
C ILE A 41 -25.28 -7.32 -19.25
N ARG A 42 -25.26 -7.61 -17.93
CA ARG A 42 -26.46 -7.56 -17.10
C ARG A 42 -27.03 -6.15 -17.02
N ARG A 43 -26.21 -5.12 -16.82
CA ARG A 43 -26.65 -3.72 -16.80
C ARG A 43 -27.24 -3.25 -18.12
N VAL A 44 -26.74 -3.73 -19.26
CA VAL A 44 -27.32 -3.42 -20.58
C VAL A 44 -28.70 -4.06 -20.76
N LYS A 45 -28.90 -5.27 -20.22
CA LYS A 45 -30.19 -5.97 -20.27
C LYS A 45 -31.21 -5.45 -19.26
N ASP A 46 -30.72 -5.08 -18.09
CA ASP A 46 -31.49 -4.58 -16.96
C ASP A 46 -30.83 -3.27 -16.46
N PRO A 47 -31.31 -2.11 -16.93
CA PRO A 47 -30.76 -0.81 -16.54
C PRO A 47 -30.87 -0.51 -15.05
N ASP A 48 -31.80 -1.17 -14.33
CA ASP A 48 -32.01 -1.01 -12.89
C ASP A 48 -31.06 -1.90 -12.07
N SER A 49 -30.22 -2.71 -12.73
CA SER A 49 -29.20 -3.51 -12.05
C SER A 49 -28.21 -2.63 -11.29
N THR A 50 -28.01 -2.96 -10.01
CA THR A 50 -27.03 -2.31 -9.13
C THR A 50 -25.64 -2.96 -9.22
N ASP A 51 -25.39 -3.78 -10.23
CA ASP A 51 -24.10 -4.43 -10.44
C ASP A 51 -22.98 -3.39 -10.58
N MET A 52 -21.89 -3.58 -9.85
CA MET A 52 -20.69 -2.76 -9.99
C MET A 52 -19.95 -3.13 -11.27
N VAL A 53 -20.07 -2.27 -12.28
CA VAL A 53 -19.38 -2.42 -13.56
C VAL A 53 -18.03 -1.71 -13.53
N VAL A 54 -17.02 -2.32 -14.16
CA VAL A 54 -15.74 -1.66 -14.41
C VAL A 54 -15.99 -0.37 -15.20
N ASP A 55 -15.51 0.75 -14.67
CA ASP A 55 -15.73 2.06 -15.28
C ASP A 55 -14.43 2.86 -15.32
N ILE A 56 -14.37 3.87 -16.19
CA ILE A 56 -13.23 4.76 -16.34
C ILE A 56 -13.70 6.18 -16.01
N ILE A 57 -13.27 6.68 -14.85
CA ILE A 57 -13.69 7.99 -14.35
C ILE A 57 -12.51 8.97 -14.34
N PRO A 58 -12.77 10.28 -14.44
CA PRO A 58 -11.74 11.28 -14.17
C PRO A 58 -11.30 11.21 -12.71
N TRP A 59 -10.06 11.64 -12.46
CA TRP A 59 -9.59 11.89 -11.10
C TRP A 59 -10.40 12.99 -10.42
N SER A 60 -10.38 13.01 -9.09
CA SER A 60 -10.91 14.13 -8.33
C SER A 60 -10.10 15.40 -8.56
N ASP A 61 -10.77 16.55 -8.50
CA ASP A 61 -10.13 17.87 -8.64
C ASP A 61 -8.94 18.05 -7.69
N ASN A 62 -9.08 17.55 -6.45
CA ASN A 62 -7.99 17.57 -5.47
C ASN A 62 -6.75 16.81 -5.95
N SER A 63 -6.92 15.69 -6.63
CA SER A 63 -5.81 14.88 -7.14
C SER A 63 -5.15 15.53 -8.36
N ILE A 64 -5.95 16.19 -9.20
CA ILE A 64 -5.51 16.91 -10.39
C ILE A 64 -4.69 18.14 -10.00
N ALA A 65 -5.15 18.88 -8.99
CA ALA A 65 -4.53 20.12 -8.50
C ALA A 65 -3.15 19.91 -7.85
N LEU A 66 -2.80 18.68 -7.45
CA LEU A 66 -1.49 18.40 -6.87
C LEU A 66 -0.38 18.64 -7.90
N PRO A 67 0.74 19.27 -7.53
CA PRO A 67 1.87 19.43 -8.44
C PRO A 67 2.61 18.10 -8.63
N ASP A 68 3.25 17.97 -9.79
CA ASP A 68 4.10 16.81 -10.07
C ASP A 68 5.29 16.80 -9.10
N GLY A 69 5.56 15.64 -8.49
CA GLY A 69 6.56 15.49 -7.44
C GLY A 69 6.03 15.70 -6.02
N HIS A 70 4.77 16.13 -5.86
CA HIS A 70 4.12 16.08 -4.55
C HIS A 70 3.99 14.63 -4.07
N ARG A 71 4.28 14.41 -2.78
CA ARG A 71 4.24 13.07 -2.18
C ARG A 71 2.88 12.40 -2.38
N ASP A 72 1.81 13.14 -2.17
CA ASP A 72 0.45 12.59 -2.25
C ASP A 72 0.00 12.33 -3.69
N LYS A 73 0.58 13.02 -4.67
CA LYS A 73 0.25 12.77 -6.08
C LYS A 73 0.69 11.38 -6.50
N ALA A 74 1.85 10.92 -6.01
CA ALA A 74 2.34 9.57 -6.27
C ALA A 74 1.39 8.47 -5.75
N SER A 75 0.53 8.79 -4.78
CA SER A 75 -0.46 7.88 -4.19
C SER A 75 -1.85 7.96 -4.83
N VAL A 76 -2.03 8.78 -5.86
CA VAL A 76 -3.28 8.83 -6.64
C VAL A 76 -3.46 7.50 -7.36
N ALA A 77 -4.69 6.97 -7.32
CA ALA A 77 -5.02 5.67 -7.87
C ALA A 77 -5.15 5.73 -9.41
N LEU A 78 -4.60 4.74 -10.09
CA LEU A 78 -4.81 4.47 -11.51
C LEU A 78 -5.85 3.37 -11.71
N VAL A 79 -5.87 2.40 -10.81
CA VAL A 79 -6.84 1.30 -10.79
C VAL A 79 -7.30 1.09 -9.35
N GLN A 80 -8.63 1.01 -9.16
CA GLN A 80 -9.26 0.72 -7.88
C GLN A 80 -10.14 -0.52 -7.99
N SER A 81 -10.16 -1.32 -6.93
CA SER A 81 -11.04 -2.48 -6.84
C SER A 81 -12.48 -2.06 -6.50
N MET A 82 -13.41 -3.00 -6.61
CA MET A 82 -14.82 -2.82 -6.20
C MET A 82 -14.98 -2.35 -4.74
N LYS A 83 -13.98 -2.59 -3.89
CA LYS A 83 -13.97 -2.17 -2.48
C LYS A 83 -13.27 -0.83 -2.25
N GLY A 84 -12.96 -0.09 -3.32
CA GLY A 84 -12.21 1.18 -3.25
C GLY A 84 -10.73 1.02 -2.92
N ARG A 85 -10.19 -0.21 -2.94
CA ARG A 85 -8.76 -0.45 -2.67
C ARG A 85 -7.94 -0.03 -3.89
N LYS A 86 -6.86 0.71 -3.68
CA LYS A 86 -5.93 1.11 -4.76
C LYS A 86 -5.10 -0.10 -5.18
N LEU A 87 -5.38 -0.64 -6.37
CA LEU A 87 -4.65 -1.78 -6.94
C LEU A 87 -3.37 -1.34 -7.65
N ARG A 88 -3.38 -0.14 -8.21
CA ARG A 88 -2.23 0.48 -8.85
C ARG A 88 -2.27 1.99 -8.63
N VAL A 89 -1.13 2.59 -8.32
CA VAL A 89 -1.01 4.04 -8.08
C VAL A 89 -0.03 4.67 -9.07
N LEU A 90 0.01 6.01 -9.11
CA LEU A 90 0.91 6.75 -9.99
C LEU A 90 2.38 6.40 -9.80
N ARG A 91 2.82 6.10 -8.57
CA ARG A 91 4.18 5.66 -8.28
C ARG A 91 4.58 4.40 -9.06
N ASP A 92 3.63 3.54 -9.41
CA ASP A 92 3.86 2.30 -10.16
C ASP A 92 3.92 2.55 -11.67
N SER A 93 3.70 3.78 -12.12
CA SER A 93 3.74 4.15 -13.53
C SER A 93 5.15 4.58 -13.93
N PRO A 94 5.81 3.86 -14.87
CA PRO A 94 7.12 4.26 -15.35
C PRO A 94 7.07 5.62 -16.07
N ASP A 95 5.94 5.98 -16.68
CA ASP A 95 5.75 7.28 -17.33
C ASP A 95 5.82 8.43 -16.32
N TYR A 96 5.18 8.26 -15.16
CA TYR A 96 5.22 9.23 -14.07
C TYR A 96 6.63 9.37 -13.50
N LEU A 97 7.31 8.23 -13.24
CA LEU A 97 8.68 8.25 -12.72
C LEU A 97 9.66 8.91 -13.70
N LYS A 98 9.52 8.67 -15.01
CA LYS A 98 10.32 9.34 -16.04
C LYS A 98 10.07 10.85 -16.08
N ALA A 99 8.83 11.29 -15.90
CA ALA A 99 8.48 12.71 -15.82
C ALA A 99 9.08 13.41 -14.59
N LEU A 100 9.31 12.67 -13.49
CA LEU A 100 9.97 13.19 -12.28
C LEU A 100 11.50 13.27 -12.38
N ALA A 101 12.13 12.44 -13.20
CA ALA A 101 13.60 12.35 -13.29
C ALA A 101 14.31 13.70 -13.59
N PRO A 102 13.78 14.61 -14.44
CA PRO A 102 14.35 15.95 -14.62
C PRO A 102 14.38 16.80 -13.34
N ALA A 103 13.37 16.66 -12.46
CA ALA A 103 13.26 17.41 -11.22
C ALA A 103 14.27 16.93 -10.14
N ILE A 104 14.68 15.66 -10.19
CA ILE A 104 15.59 15.06 -9.19
C ILE A 104 17.06 15.42 -9.47
N LYS A 105 17.46 15.61 -10.74
CA LYS A 105 18.85 15.97 -11.10
C LYS A 105 19.31 17.32 -10.55
N HIS A 106 18.40 18.19 -10.14
CA HIS A 106 18.72 19.49 -9.53
C HIS A 106 18.81 19.48 -8.00
N ARG A 107 18.45 18.38 -7.33
CA ARG A 107 18.79 18.20 -5.92
C ARG A 107 20.20 17.63 -5.81
N ARG A 108 21.18 18.51 -5.72
CA ARG A 108 22.52 18.13 -5.23
C ARG A 108 22.35 17.36 -3.92
N PRO A 109 23.02 16.22 -3.73
CA PRO A 109 23.13 15.65 -2.40
C PRO A 109 23.82 16.70 -1.53
N SER A 110 23.09 17.24 -0.55
CA SER A 110 23.72 17.91 0.58
C SER A 110 24.64 16.86 1.21
N LYS A 111 25.95 17.05 1.04
CA LYS A 111 26.94 16.36 1.85
C LYS A 111 26.71 16.83 3.30
N ARG A 112 25.82 16.17 4.03
CA ARG A 112 25.97 16.09 5.48
C ARG A 112 27.18 15.20 5.69
N ALA A 113 28.32 15.84 5.95
CA ALA A 113 29.46 15.17 6.53
C ALA A 113 28.98 14.50 7.82
N PHE A 114 28.97 13.17 7.84
CA PHE A 114 29.09 12.46 9.10
C PHE A 114 30.54 12.69 9.52
N GLU A 115 30.76 13.58 10.49
CA GLU A 115 32.01 13.51 11.24
C GLU A 115 32.02 12.17 11.99
N PRO A 116 33.08 11.37 11.86
CA PRO A 116 33.24 10.20 12.71
C PRO A 116 33.39 10.69 14.15
N VAL A 117 32.49 10.25 15.02
CA VAL A 117 32.65 10.45 16.46
C VAL A 117 33.87 9.64 16.87
N ASP A 118 34.93 10.34 17.25
CA ASP A 118 36.14 9.76 17.82
C ASP A 118 35.83 9.25 19.23
N LEU A 119 35.82 7.92 19.38
CA LEU A 119 35.53 7.23 20.64
C LEU A 119 36.78 6.99 21.50
N SER A 120 37.86 7.74 21.28
CA SER A 120 39.14 7.56 22.00
C SER A 120 39.17 8.07 23.45
N ASN A 121 38.08 8.64 23.99
CA ASN A 121 38.03 9.16 25.36
C ASN A 121 36.94 8.53 26.22
N LEU A 122 36.92 7.21 26.38
CA LEU A 122 36.05 6.55 27.36
C LEU A 122 36.82 5.51 28.20
N ASP A 123 37.69 6.03 29.06
CA ASP A 123 38.35 5.40 30.21
C ASP A 123 38.51 6.56 31.23
N GLU A 124 38.23 6.53 32.54
CA GLU A 124 38.13 5.49 33.57
C GLU A 124 37.17 6.01 34.67
N HIS A 125 36.32 5.15 35.26
CA HIS A 125 36.16 5.05 36.72
C HIS A 125 35.40 3.78 37.13
N LEU A 126 36.21 2.75 37.38
CA LEU A 126 36.07 1.71 38.44
C LEU A 126 35.85 2.39 39.81
N GLU A 127 35.24 1.87 40.88
CA GLU A 127 34.43 0.69 41.26
C GLU A 127 33.61 1.11 42.50
N ASP A 128 32.57 0.38 42.88
CA ASP A 128 32.51 -0.25 44.22
C ASP A 128 31.19 -1.01 44.42
N GLY A 129 31.27 -2.21 44.99
CA GLY A 129 30.15 -2.81 45.72
C GLY A 129 29.75 -4.24 45.33
N LEU A 130 30.63 -5.20 45.58
CA LEU A 130 30.29 -6.62 45.73
C LEU A 130 29.24 -6.82 46.84
N SER A 131 28.21 -7.64 46.60
CA SER A 131 27.81 -8.70 47.55
C SER A 131 26.84 -9.66 46.87
N ALA A 132 27.27 -10.91 46.74
CA ALA A 132 26.37 -12.04 46.57
C ALA A 132 25.57 -12.22 47.87
N ASP A 133 24.30 -12.59 47.76
CA ASP A 133 23.65 -13.56 48.64
C ASP A 133 22.30 -13.97 48.06
N GLU A 134 21.90 -15.17 48.46
CA GLU A 134 21.01 -16.09 47.80
C GLU A 134 19.50 -15.77 47.87
N ASP A 135 18.76 -16.51 47.05
CA ASP A 135 17.59 -17.32 47.45
C ASP A 135 16.15 -16.87 47.06
N VAL A 136 15.39 -17.90 46.70
CA VAL A 136 13.92 -18.06 46.64
C VAL A 136 13.09 -17.36 45.54
N SER A 137 12.73 -18.18 44.55
CA SER A 137 11.34 -18.54 44.16
C SER A 137 10.25 -17.45 44.20
N HIS A 138 9.68 -17.12 43.04
CA HIS A 138 8.31 -17.57 42.69
C HIS A 138 7.91 -17.12 41.28
N ARG A 139 7.69 -18.12 40.43
CA ARG A 139 6.97 -18.02 39.17
C ARG A 139 5.50 -18.38 39.44
N PRO A 140 4.49 -17.57 39.09
CA PRO A 140 3.15 -18.08 38.93
C PRO A 140 2.92 -18.50 37.47
N ALA A 141 2.49 -19.75 37.32
CA ALA A 141 2.04 -20.36 36.07
C ALA A 141 0.57 -19.95 35.77
N PRO A 142 0.05 -20.24 34.56
CA PRO A 142 -1.21 -19.71 34.06
C PRO A 142 -2.40 -20.48 34.64
N ARG A 143 -3.48 -19.78 34.99
CA ARG A 143 -4.76 -20.41 35.33
C ARG A 143 -5.61 -20.60 34.08
N HIS A 144 -5.60 -21.83 33.57
CA HIS A 144 -6.76 -22.44 32.94
C HIS A 144 -7.67 -22.98 34.04
N VAL A 145 -8.94 -22.59 34.05
CA VAL A 145 -10.02 -23.41 34.63
C VAL A 145 -11.18 -23.39 33.66
N ALA A 146 -11.47 -24.58 33.14
CA ALA A 146 -12.63 -24.89 32.33
C ALA A 146 -13.87 -25.07 33.20
N GLU A 147 -15.02 -24.89 32.55
CA GLU A 147 -16.22 -25.73 32.67
C GLU A 147 -16.99 -25.70 34.00
N GLN A 148 -18.22 -25.17 33.98
CA GLN A 148 -19.40 -25.90 34.47
C GLN A 148 -20.67 -25.57 33.67
N ARG A 149 -21.42 -26.65 33.43
CA ARG A 149 -22.67 -26.84 32.70
C ARG A 149 -23.91 -26.26 33.43
N ALA A 150 -24.84 -25.78 32.59
CA ALA A 150 -26.28 -26.10 32.53
C ALA A 150 -27.30 -25.66 33.62
N VAL A 151 -28.50 -25.45 33.07
CA VAL A 151 -29.87 -25.51 33.63
C VAL A 151 -30.49 -24.20 34.11
N SER A 152 -31.33 -23.60 33.27
CA SER A 152 -32.81 -23.66 33.38
C SER A 152 -33.45 -23.24 32.07
#